data_AF-A0A1Q3QBH9-F1
#
_entry.id   AF-A0A1Q3QBH9-F1
#
_cell.length_a   1.000
_cell.length_b   1.000
_cell.length_c   1.000
_cell.angle_alpha   90.00
_cell.angle_beta   90.00
_cell.angle_gamma   90.00
#
_symmetry.space_group_name_H-M   'P 1'
#
loop_
_entity.id
_entity.type
_entity.pdbx_description
1 polymer ?
#
loop_
_entity_poly.entity_id
_entity_poly.type
_entity_poly.pdbx_seq_one_letter_code
_entity_poly.pdbx_strand_id
1 'polypeptide(L)'
;MVRDLDRTSAGKIYTKYGWNLATDRPEWQPETIVQRIQWLNEESRYVSFFKQQELPGYGLLSTNPENGEIFLEYYSAINKTPYERICISDLIQ
;
A
#
# COMPACT_ATOMS: atom_id res chain seq x y z
N MET A 1 -5.39 24.82 -18.53
CA MET A 1 -4.12 24.12 -18.77
C MET A 1 -3.50 23.83 -17.41
N VAL A 2 -3.69 22.62 -16.88
CA VAL A 2 -3.08 22.22 -15.61
C VAL A 2 -1.58 22.08 -15.89
N ARG A 3 -0.75 22.90 -15.25
CA ARG A 3 0.71 22.74 -15.32
C ARG A 3 1.02 21.40 -14.66
N ASP A 4 1.56 20.46 -15.43
CA ASP A 4 2.10 19.22 -14.88
C ASP A 4 3.18 19.61 -13.86
N LEU A 5 2.84 19.49 -12.57
CA LEU A 5 3.80 19.55 -11.48
C LEU A 5 4.87 18.49 -11.76
N ASP A 6 6.13 18.77 -11.43
CA ASP A 6 7.25 17.84 -11.53
C ASP A 6 6.88 16.49 -10.89
N ARG A 7 6.35 15.58 -11.70
CA ARG A 7 5.96 14.24 -11.28
C ARG A 7 7.26 13.49 -11.13
N THR A 8 7.51 12.96 -9.93
CA THR A 8 8.49 11.90 -9.72
C THR A 8 8.12 10.75 -10.65
N SER A 9 8.86 10.62 -11.74
CA SER A 9 8.72 9.50 -12.66
C SER A 9 9.48 8.32 -12.07
N ALA A 10 8.81 7.18 -11.93
CA ALA A 10 9.45 5.97 -11.46
C ALA A 10 10.45 5.50 -12.53
N GLY A 11 11.75 5.51 -12.21
CA GLY A 11 12.81 5.11 -13.15
C GLY A 11 12.71 3.64 -13.59
N LYS A 12 12.03 2.79 -12.82
CA LYS A 12 11.77 1.39 -13.16
C LYS A 12 10.38 0.97 -12.67
N ILE A 13 9.48 0.68 -13.60
CA ILE A 13 8.12 0.22 -13.30
C ILE A 13 8.09 -1.30 -13.44
N TYR A 14 7.81 -2.02 -12.34
CA TYR A 14 7.61 -3.46 -12.37
C TYR A 14 6.13 -3.78 -12.63
N THR A 15 5.78 -4.01 -13.90
CA THR A 15 4.39 -4.31 -14.31
C THR A 15 4.01 -5.78 -14.20
N LYS A 16 4.95 -6.66 -13.80
CA LYS A 16 4.72 -8.10 -13.59
C LYS A 16 3.55 -8.37 -12.64
N TYR A 17 3.35 -7.48 -11.66
CA TYR A 17 2.27 -7.54 -10.68
C TYR A 17 1.20 -6.46 -10.95
N GLY A 18 0.95 -6.16 -12.23
CA GLY A 18 -0.05 -5.19 -12.66
C GLY A 18 -1.48 -5.74 -12.67
N TRP A 19 -2.38 -5.04 -13.37
CA TRP A 19 -3.82 -5.35 -13.42
C TRP A 19 -4.18 -6.80 -13.77
N ASN A 20 -3.31 -7.49 -14.53
CA ASN A 20 -3.47 -8.91 -14.88
C ASN A 20 -3.48 -9.85 -13.68
N LEU A 21 -2.97 -9.45 -12.51
CA LEU A 21 -3.00 -10.28 -11.31
C LEU A 21 -4.41 -10.71 -10.93
N ALA A 22 -5.39 -9.82 -11.07
CA ALA A 22 -6.78 -10.12 -10.75
C ALA A 22 -7.40 -11.09 -11.77
N THR A 23 -6.93 -11.08 -13.02
CA THR A 23 -7.41 -12.00 -14.07
C THR A 23 -6.69 -13.34 -14.05
N ASP A 24 -5.39 -13.35 -13.71
CA ASP A 24 -4.55 -14.54 -13.68
C ASP A 24 -4.78 -15.38 -12.42
N ARG A 25 -5.33 -14.75 -11.37
CA ARG A 25 -5.63 -15.36 -10.07
C ARG A 25 -7.07 -15.05 -9.65
N PRO A 26 -8.09 -15.55 -10.37
CA PRO A 26 -9.48 -15.32 -10.01
C PRO A 26 -9.78 -15.83 -8.58
N GLU A 27 -9.03 -16.82 -8.10
CA GLU A 27 -9.14 -17.35 -6.74
C GLU A 27 -8.68 -16.36 -5.65
N TRP A 28 -8.06 -15.23 -6.00
CA TRP A 28 -7.69 -14.15 -5.07
C TRP A 28 -8.76 -13.07 -4.96
N GLN A 29 -9.86 -13.19 -5.70
CA GLN A 29 -11.00 -12.29 -5.60
C GLN A 29 -12.19 -13.05 -5.01
N PRO A 30 -12.79 -12.58 -3.89
CA PRO A 30 -13.96 -13.23 -3.34
C PRO A 30 -15.18 -12.99 -4.25
N GLU A 31 -15.87 -14.06 -4.63
CA GLU A 31 -17.05 -14.03 -5.50
C GLU A 31 -18.31 -13.53 -4.78
N THR A 32 -18.33 -13.67 -3.45
CA THR A 32 -19.47 -13.28 -2.61
C THR A 32 -19.05 -12.45 -1.40
N ILE A 33 -20.00 -11.66 -0.88
CA ILE A 33 -19.80 -10.88 0.36
C ILE A 33 -19.50 -11.79 1.55
N VAL A 34 -20.11 -12.97 1.62
CA VAL A 34 -19.91 -13.94 2.70
C VAL A 34 -18.47 -14.46 2.67
N GLN A 35 -17.99 -14.84 1.50
CA GLN A 35 -16.60 -15.28 1.30
C GLN A 35 -15.61 -14.16 1.67
N ARG A 36 -15.90 -12.92 1.27
CA ARG A 36 -15.07 -11.76 1.64
C ARG A 36 -14.97 -11.56 3.15
N ILE A 37 -16.09 -11.64 3.87
CA ILE A 37 -16.11 -11.51 5.33
C ILE A 37 -15.30 -12.63 5.98
N GLN A 38 -15.44 -13.86 5.49
CA GLN A 38 -14.69 -15.00 6.01
C GLN A 38 -13.17 -14.81 5.82
N TRP A 39 -12.73 -14.39 4.63
CA TRP A 39 -11.31 -14.09 4.38
C TRP A 39 -10.78 -12.99 5.29
N LEU A 40 -11.52 -11.88 5.44
CA LEU A 40 -11.13 -10.81 6.35
C LEU A 40 -11.03 -11.29 7.80
N ASN A 41 -11.93 -12.17 8.24
CA ASN A 41 -11.84 -12.77 9.57
C ASN A 41 -10.60 -13.68 9.70
N GLU A 42 -10.29 -14.47 8.68
CA GLU A 42 -9.11 -15.33 8.67
C GLU A 42 -7.81 -14.51 8.68
N GLU A 43 -7.77 -13.40 7.93
CA GLU A 43 -6.65 -12.47 7.86
C GLU A 43 -6.50 -11.60 9.11
N SER A 44 -7.59 -11.32 9.82
CA SER A 44 -7.61 -10.42 10.99
C SER A 44 -6.59 -10.81 12.05
N ARG A 45 -6.29 -12.11 12.19
CA ARG A 45 -5.28 -12.62 13.12
C ARG A 45 -3.85 -12.16 12.80
N TYR A 46 -3.59 -11.76 11.56
CA TYR A 46 -2.30 -11.27 11.09
C TYR A 46 -2.26 -9.74 11.03
N VAL A 47 -3.38 -9.05 11.29
CA VAL A 47 -3.44 -7.60 11.31
C VAL A 47 -2.95 -7.10 12.67
N SER A 48 -1.71 -6.64 12.73
CA SER A 48 -1.11 -6.06 13.94
C SER A 48 -1.44 -4.57 14.12
N PHE A 49 -1.73 -3.87 13.03
CA PHE A 49 -2.03 -2.44 13.03
C PHE A 49 -3.12 -2.12 12.00
N PHE A 50 -4.17 -1.46 12.45
CA PHE A 50 -5.23 -0.95 11.58
C PHE A 50 -5.45 0.54 11.85
N LYS A 51 -5.39 1.34 10.80
CA LYS A 51 -5.66 2.78 10.87
C LYS A 51 -6.67 3.18 9.82
N GLN A 52 -7.79 3.74 10.27
CA GLN A 52 -8.78 4.36 9.42
C GLN A 52 -8.48 5.85 9.29
N GLN A 53 -8.36 6.35 8.06
CA GLN A 53 -8.13 7.76 7.77
C GLN A 53 -9.23 8.29 6.85
N GLU A 54 -9.86 9.41 7.21
CA GLU A 54 -10.93 10.01 6.41
C GLU A 54 -10.42 10.76 5.17
N LEU A 55 -9.16 11.21 5.21
CA LEU A 55 -8.57 12.00 4.14
C LEU A 55 -7.97 11.09 3.07
N PRO A 56 -8.41 11.18 1.80
CA PRO A 56 -7.78 10.45 0.70
C PRO A 56 -6.32 10.89 0.54
N GLY A 57 -5.47 9.96 0.13
CA GLY A 57 -4.03 10.17 0.07
C GLY A 57 -3.34 9.08 -0.72
N TYR A 58 -2.02 9.06 -0.65
CA TYR A 58 -1.19 8.06 -1.28
C TYR A 58 -0.11 7.56 -0.31
N GLY A 59 0.20 6.27 -0.41
CA GLY A 59 1.30 5.65 0.32
C GLY A 59 2.54 5.52 -0.55
N LEU A 60 3.70 5.80 0.00
CA LEU A 60 4.99 5.49 -0.59
C LEU A 60 5.68 4.44 0.26
N LEU A 61 6.21 3.41 -0.39
CA LEU A 61 7.13 2.46 0.24
C LEU A 61 8.56 2.87 -0.12
N SER A 62 9.36 3.15 0.89
CA SER A 62 10.77 3.51 0.73
C SER A 62 11.65 2.51 1.48
N THR A 63 12.83 2.24 0.93
CA THR A 63 13.82 1.36 1.55
C THR A 63 15.02 2.18 1.99
N ASN A 64 15.48 1.98 3.23
CA ASN A 64 16.76 2.49 3.70
C ASN A 64 17.83 1.42 3.48
N PRO A 65 18.69 1.54 2.46
CA PRO A 65 19.69 0.53 2.14
C PRO A 65 20.80 0.42 3.19
N GLU A 66 21.04 1.45 3.99
CA GLU A 66 22.09 1.44 5.02
C GLU A 66 21.72 0.53 6.19
N ASN A 67 20.45 0.55 6.59
CA ASN A 67 19.94 -0.22 7.73
C ASN A 67 19.11 -1.45 7.30
N GLY A 68 18.82 -1.60 6.01
CA GLY A 68 17.92 -2.65 5.50
C GLY A 68 16.46 -2.46 5.92
N GLU A 69 16.05 -1.24 6.24
CA GLU A 69 14.72 -0.94 6.75
C GLU A 69 13.75 -0.62 5.61
N ILE A 70 12.48 -0.97 5.78
CA ILE A 70 11.40 -0.61 4.88
C ILE A 70 10.45 0.33 5.62
N PHE A 71 10.12 1.46 5.00
CA PHE A 71 9.19 2.44 5.54
C PHE A 71 7.93 2.54 4.67
N LEU A 72 6.78 2.67 5.31
CA LEU A 72 5.54 3.12 4.72
C LEU A 72 5.29 4.58 5.12
N GLU A 73 5.21 5.45 4.13
CA GLU A 73 4.96 6.88 4.29
C GLU A 73 3.60 7.22 3.70
N TYR A 74 2.65 7.63 4.53
CA TYR A 74 1.32 8.04 4.09
C TYR A 74 1.24 9.56 3.94
N TYR A 75 0.84 10.02 2.75
CA TYR A 75 0.65 11.42 2.43
C TYR A 75 -0.84 11.69 2.25
N SER A 76 -1.40 12.54 3.12
CA SER A 76 -2.78 13.02 2.94
C SER A 76 -2.85 14.04 1.80
N ALA A 77 -3.81 13.88 0.89
CA ALA A 77 -4.01 14.75 -0.28
C ALA A 77 -2.72 14.93 -1.12
N ILE A 78 -2.23 16.16 -1.27
CA ILE A 78 -1.05 16.52 -2.09
C ILE A 78 0.04 17.14 -1.20
N ASN A 79 0.09 16.72 0.07
CA ASN A 79 1.10 17.23 0.99
C ASN A 79 2.50 16.77 0.59
N LYS A 80 3.50 17.61 0.88
CA LYS A 80 4.92 17.33 0.60
C LYS A 80 5.60 16.53 1.72
N THR A 81 5.01 16.51 2.90
CA THR A 81 5.49 15.78 4.06
C THR A 81 4.52 14.64 4.38
N PRO A 82 5.04 13.47 4.77
CA PRO A 82 4.16 12.38 5.18
C PRO A 82 3.38 12.80 6.41
N TYR A 83 2.09 12.53 6.41
CA TYR A 83 1.24 12.63 7.59
C TYR A 83 1.65 11.58 8.62
N GLU A 84 2.07 10.41 8.15
CA GLU A 84 2.54 9.31 8.98
C GLU A 84 3.68 8.57 8.29
N ARG A 85 4.63 8.11 9.08
CA ARG A 85 5.73 7.25 8.65
C ARG A 85 5.85 6.09 9.62
N ILE A 86 5.77 4.88 9.09
CA ILE A 86 5.84 3.62 9.84
C ILE A 86 7.04 2.84 9.32
N CYS A 87 7.92 2.37 10.21
CA CYS A 87 8.93 1.38 9.85
C CYS A 87 8.24 0.01 9.81
N ILE A 88 8.09 -0.57 8.62
CA ILE A 88 7.51 -1.91 8.45
C ILE A 88 8.45 -2.97 9.03
N SER A 89 9.77 -2.75 8.94
CA SER A 89 10.75 -3.67 9.50
C SER A 89 10.58 -3.88 11.00
N ASP A 90 10.12 -2.86 11.74
CA ASP A 90 9.85 -2.96 13.19
C ASP A 90 8.61 -3.83 13.50
N LEU A 91 7.74 -4.05 12.51
CA LEU A 91 6.51 -4.85 12.64
C LEU A 91 6.72 -6.33 12.34
N ILE A 92 7.88 -6.70 11.79
CA ILE A 92 8.28 -8.08 11.53
C ILE A 92 8.95 -8.59 12.83
N GLN A 93 8.14 -9.03 13.78
CA GLN A 93 8.60 -9.77 14.97
C GLN A 93 8.65 -11.27 14.72
#